data_AF-A0A3D5LHS5-F1
#
_entry.id   AF-A0A3D5LHS5-F1
#
_cell.length_a   1.000
_cell.length_b   1.000
_cell.length_c   1.000
_cell.angle_alpha   90.00
_cell.angle_beta   90.00
_cell.angle_gamma   90.00
#
_symmetry.space_group_name_H-M   'P 1'
#
loop_
_entity.id
_entity.type
_entity.pdbx_description
1 polymer ?
#
loop_
_entity_poly.entity_id
_entity_poly.type
_entity_poly.pdbx_seq_one_letter_code
_entity_poly.pdbx_strand_id
1 'polypeptide(L)'
;MKRKKLILCFIGAVLLMTGCGGEASLPVYSNLSEEQVREQFETELIQAGAAETDAQKSMAIVKEYNDTIQNTSLVEEGYASFDMTMPEYDIDAIQDLWMKNNPDFIGYNCRITAFGLMKDLITVQDTGGRNTEYLFLDEAALDAGELFTAEEREKFETVFSEIKTDASTDTKKQIGVQREYWKKAGVTFDGESKLSLITVYLHSHIDENENSLIAGHAGVLLDTGNEILFFEKISFELPYQLIRFEDRDQLKEYLMRCYDVDTTGECASPFILENDRVL
;
A
#
# COMPACT_ATOMS: atom_id res chain seq x y z
N MET A 1 62.06 2.39 3.60
CA MET A 1 61.57 2.26 4.99
C MET A 1 60.22 2.98 5.09
N LYS A 2 59.18 2.23 5.45
CA LYS A 2 57.75 2.56 5.29
C LYS A 2 57.29 3.60 6.31
N ARG A 3 56.65 4.69 5.87
CA ARG A 3 55.83 5.59 6.71
C ARG A 3 54.49 4.91 6.99
N LYS A 4 54.20 4.59 8.26
CA LYS A 4 52.89 4.08 8.69
C LYS A 4 51.91 5.25 8.73
N LYS A 5 50.85 5.22 7.92
CA LYS A 5 49.68 6.10 8.05
C LYS A 5 48.87 5.60 9.25
N LEU A 6 48.65 6.47 10.22
CA LEU A 6 47.73 6.26 11.33
C LEU A 6 46.32 6.52 10.78
N ILE A 7 45.54 5.45 10.58
CA ILE A 7 44.12 5.56 10.23
C ILE A 7 43.37 5.63 11.56
N LEU A 8 42.89 6.82 11.88
CA LEU A 8 41.97 7.04 12.99
C LEU A 8 40.58 6.54 12.55
N CYS A 9 40.16 5.38 13.04
CA CYS A 9 38.79 4.92 12.87
C CYS A 9 37.90 5.73 13.82
N PHE A 10 37.19 6.71 13.28
CA PHE A 10 36.04 7.30 13.97
C PHE A 10 34.91 6.28 13.92
N ILE A 11 34.77 5.50 15.00
CA ILE A 11 33.53 4.76 15.26
C ILE A 11 32.54 5.82 15.77
N GLY A 12 31.70 6.32 14.87
CA GLY A 12 30.55 7.13 15.23
C GLY A 12 29.56 6.24 15.96
N ALA A 13 29.48 6.39 17.28
CA ALA A 13 28.40 5.84 18.07
C ALA A 13 27.13 6.65 17.73
N VAL A 14 26.25 6.06 16.92
CA VAL A 14 24.88 6.54 16.76
C VAL A 14 24.20 6.28 18.11
N LEU A 15 24.02 7.35 18.90
CA LEU A 15 23.12 7.31 20.05
C LEU A 15 21.70 7.21 19.50
N LEU A 16 21.11 6.02 19.59
CA LEU A 16 19.67 5.85 19.55
C LEU A 16 19.12 6.54 20.80
N MET A 17 18.64 7.77 20.62
CA MET A 17 17.78 8.43 21.61
C MET A 17 16.47 7.66 21.60
N THR A 18 16.35 6.66 22.47
CA THR A 18 15.08 6.05 22.82
C THR A 18 14.24 7.13 23.49
N GLY A 19 13.38 7.78 22.70
CA GLY A 19 12.33 8.62 23.23
C GLY A 19 11.47 7.77 24.16
N CYS A 20 11.36 8.19 25.42
CA CYS A 20 10.40 7.65 26.37
C CYS A 20 8.97 7.99 25.90
N GLY A 21 8.42 7.20 24.98
CA GLY A 21 6.99 6.97 24.88
C GLY A 21 6.73 5.60 25.48
N GLY A 22 5.80 5.47 26.43
CA GLY A 22 5.35 4.15 26.86
C GLY A 22 4.84 3.39 25.63
N GLU A 23 5.10 2.07 25.54
CA GLU A 23 4.54 1.23 24.48
C GLU A 23 3.03 1.44 24.45
N ALA A 24 2.55 2.12 23.41
CA ALA A 24 1.13 2.21 23.16
C ALA A 24 0.61 0.78 22.92
N SER A 25 -0.51 0.42 23.53
CA SER A 25 -1.16 -0.85 23.22
C SER A 25 -1.56 -0.85 21.76
N LEU A 26 -1.08 -1.83 20.99
CA LEU A 26 -1.50 -2.03 19.62
C LEU A 26 -3.00 -2.41 19.58
N PRO A 27 -3.72 -2.04 18.50
CA PRO A 27 -3.22 -1.36 17.31
C PRO A 27 -3.21 0.17 17.45
N VAL A 28 -2.30 0.80 16.70
CA VAL A 28 -2.17 2.27 16.62
C VAL A 28 -1.95 2.71 15.18
N TYR A 29 -2.28 3.95 14.86
CA TYR A 29 -2.06 4.48 13.51
C TYR A 29 -1.47 5.89 13.54
N SER A 30 -0.75 6.23 12.48
CA SER A 30 -0.22 7.55 12.21
C SER A 30 -0.61 7.98 10.80
N ASN A 31 -0.82 9.28 10.59
CA ASN A 31 -0.87 9.86 9.24
C ASN A 31 0.51 10.33 8.76
N LEU A 32 1.57 9.98 9.49
CA LEU A 32 2.95 10.36 9.22
C LEU A 32 3.11 11.88 9.04
N SER A 33 2.39 12.67 9.85
CA SER A 33 2.42 14.14 9.86
C SER A 33 3.77 14.66 10.40
N GLU A 34 4.36 13.94 11.35
CA GLU A 34 5.68 14.25 11.91
C GLU A 34 6.84 13.73 11.06
N GLU A 35 7.89 14.55 10.93
CA GLU A 35 9.12 14.19 10.21
C GLU A 35 9.80 12.96 10.80
N GLN A 36 9.87 12.86 12.13
CA GLN A 36 10.50 11.73 12.80
C GLN A 36 9.82 10.39 12.45
N VAL A 37 8.48 10.36 12.36
CA VAL A 37 7.74 9.14 11.99
C VAL A 37 8.05 8.75 10.55
N ARG A 38 8.11 9.73 9.63
CA ARG A 38 8.49 9.47 8.22
C ARG A 38 9.92 8.96 8.09
N GLU A 39 10.89 9.60 8.76
CA GLU A 39 12.31 9.18 8.70
C GLU A 39 12.52 7.78 9.27
N GLN A 40 11.83 7.45 10.36
CA GLN A 40 11.87 6.12 10.94
C GLN A 40 11.30 5.09 9.96
N PHE A 41 10.11 5.34 9.42
CA PHE A 41 9.47 4.40 8.50
C PHE A 41 10.25 4.24 7.19
N GLU A 42 10.83 5.32 6.66
CA GLU A 42 11.77 5.26 5.52
C GLU A 42 12.92 4.30 5.79
N THR A 43 13.55 4.43 6.96
CA THR A 43 14.66 3.58 7.38
C THR A 43 14.24 2.12 7.47
N GLU A 44 13.06 1.85 8.04
CA GLU A 44 12.49 0.50 8.16
C GLU A 44 12.20 -0.12 6.78
N LEU A 45 11.63 0.65 5.85
CA LEU A 45 11.38 0.23 4.46
C LEU A 45 12.68 -0.19 3.76
N ILE A 46 13.72 0.63 3.85
CA ILE A 46 15.02 0.34 3.22
C ILE A 46 15.63 -0.93 3.82
N GLN A 47 15.59 -1.06 5.16
CA GLN A 47 16.10 -2.26 5.84
C GLN A 47 15.28 -3.52 5.53
N ALA A 48 14.01 -3.38 5.19
CA ALA A 48 13.11 -4.46 4.78
C ALA A 48 13.27 -4.86 3.31
N GLY A 49 14.05 -4.10 2.52
CA GLY A 49 14.40 -4.42 1.15
C GLY A 49 13.79 -3.50 0.08
N ALA A 50 13.10 -2.41 0.46
CA ALA A 50 12.69 -1.41 -0.53
C ALA A 50 13.91 -0.75 -1.17
N ALA A 51 13.78 -0.36 -2.44
CA ALA A 51 14.76 0.52 -3.07
C ALA A 51 14.80 1.87 -2.33
N GLU A 52 16.01 2.35 -2.01
CA GLU A 52 16.20 3.61 -1.27
C GLU A 52 15.49 4.79 -1.95
N THR A 53 15.56 4.85 -3.27
CA THR A 53 14.90 5.91 -4.05
C THR A 53 13.38 5.87 -3.95
N ASP A 54 12.78 4.69 -3.86
CA ASP A 54 11.32 4.55 -3.80
C ASP A 54 10.79 4.76 -2.38
N ALA A 55 11.55 4.37 -1.35
CA ALA A 55 11.24 4.69 0.04
C ALA A 55 11.26 6.21 0.29
N GLN A 56 12.33 6.88 -0.16
CA GLN A 56 12.46 8.35 -0.10
C GLN A 56 11.35 9.06 -0.88
N LYS A 57 11.08 8.62 -2.11
CA LYS A 57 9.99 9.18 -2.94
C LYS A 57 8.64 9.03 -2.25
N SER A 58 8.37 7.87 -1.64
CA SER A 58 7.12 7.61 -0.92
C SER A 58 6.95 8.57 0.26
N MET A 59 7.98 8.77 1.08
CA MET A 59 7.88 9.71 2.21
C MET A 59 7.77 11.17 1.76
N ALA A 60 8.42 11.54 0.66
CA ALA A 60 8.26 12.86 0.06
C ALA A 60 6.82 13.11 -0.42
N ILE A 61 6.19 12.12 -1.07
CA ILE A 61 4.79 12.19 -1.51
C ILE A 61 3.84 12.32 -0.30
N VAL A 62 4.07 11.54 0.76
CA VAL A 62 3.28 11.63 2.01
C VAL A 62 3.39 13.04 2.60
N LYS A 63 4.60 13.59 2.67
CA LYS A 63 4.84 14.95 3.17
C LYS A 63 4.13 16.00 2.30
N GLU A 64 4.27 15.92 0.98
CA GLU A 64 3.62 16.84 0.05
C GLU A 64 2.10 16.82 0.20
N TYR A 65 1.52 15.63 0.31
CA TYR A 65 0.09 15.47 0.55
C TYR A 65 -0.33 16.11 1.86
N ASN A 66 0.33 15.78 2.97
CA ASN A 66 0.04 16.31 4.30
C ASN A 66 0.17 17.84 4.36
N ASP A 67 1.21 18.40 3.75
CA ASP A 67 1.42 19.85 3.64
C ASP A 67 0.30 20.52 2.81
N THR A 68 -0.09 19.90 1.70
CA THR A 68 -1.13 20.43 0.79
C THR A 68 -2.49 20.52 1.47
N ILE A 69 -2.85 19.46 2.20
CA ILE A 69 -4.10 19.40 2.97
C ILE A 69 -3.99 20.12 4.33
N GLN A 70 -2.85 20.78 4.60
CA GLN A 70 -2.59 21.52 5.83
C GLN A 70 -2.80 20.68 7.11
N ASN A 71 -2.46 19.39 7.03
CA ASN A 71 -2.71 18.40 8.08
C ASN A 71 -4.18 18.32 8.56
N THR A 72 -5.14 18.67 7.70
CA THR A 72 -6.56 18.64 8.04
C THR A 72 -6.99 17.24 8.49
N SER A 73 -7.58 17.15 9.69
CA SER A 73 -8.06 15.91 10.31
C SER A 73 -6.99 14.82 10.55
N LEU A 74 -5.70 15.17 10.50
CA LEU A 74 -4.63 14.20 10.77
C LEU A 74 -4.37 14.04 12.27
N VAL A 75 -3.80 12.91 12.66
CA VAL A 75 -3.21 12.72 13.99
C VAL A 75 -2.18 13.82 14.26
N GLU A 76 -2.33 14.55 15.37
CA GLU A 76 -1.49 15.70 15.72
C GLU A 76 -0.05 15.32 16.05
N GLU A 77 0.16 14.23 16.81
CA GLU A 77 1.48 13.78 17.27
C GLU A 77 1.61 12.25 17.17
N GLY A 78 2.72 11.77 16.62
CA GLY A 78 3.10 10.37 16.57
C GLY A 78 2.00 9.43 16.07
N TYR A 79 1.46 8.64 17.01
CA TYR A 79 0.47 7.61 16.77
C TYR A 79 -0.74 7.81 17.69
N ALA A 80 -1.94 7.64 17.13
CA ALA A 80 -3.19 7.56 17.89
C ALA A 80 -3.64 6.11 18.06
N SER A 81 -4.47 5.85 19.08
CA SER A 81 -5.13 4.55 19.24
C SER A 81 -5.95 4.21 18.00
N PHE A 82 -5.90 2.96 17.56
CA PHE A 82 -6.67 2.48 16.42
C PHE A 82 -7.70 1.46 16.90
N ASP A 83 -8.98 1.69 16.62
CA ASP A 83 -10.08 0.82 17.07
C ASP A 83 -10.53 -0.20 16.01
N MET A 84 -9.69 -0.40 14.99
CA MET A 84 -9.97 -1.26 13.84
C MET A 84 -11.15 -0.76 12.99
N THR A 85 -11.38 0.55 12.99
CA THR A 85 -12.30 1.24 12.09
C THR A 85 -11.60 2.40 11.39
N MET A 86 -12.09 2.74 10.19
CA MET A 86 -11.52 3.82 9.41
C MET A 86 -11.71 5.15 10.15
N PRO A 87 -10.64 5.94 10.39
CA PRO A 87 -10.77 7.21 11.09
C PRO A 87 -11.65 8.18 10.30
N GLU A 88 -12.39 9.02 11.02
CA GLU A 88 -13.20 10.07 10.41
C GLU A 88 -12.29 11.23 9.95
N TYR A 89 -12.41 11.60 8.68
CA TYR A 89 -11.71 12.74 8.08
C TYR A 89 -12.71 13.71 7.48
N ASP A 90 -12.40 15.01 7.50
CA ASP A 90 -13.12 16.03 6.73
C ASP A 90 -12.75 15.93 5.24
N ILE A 91 -13.34 14.96 4.55
CA ILE A 91 -13.03 14.63 3.14
C ILE A 91 -13.31 15.83 2.23
N ASP A 92 -14.41 16.56 2.46
CA ASP A 92 -14.77 17.73 1.67
C ASP A 92 -13.68 18.82 1.78
N ALA A 93 -13.24 19.14 3.00
CA ALA A 93 -12.17 20.12 3.20
C ALA A 93 -10.84 19.65 2.61
N ILE A 94 -10.50 18.36 2.77
CA ILE A 94 -9.29 17.77 2.22
C ILE A 94 -9.29 17.85 0.69
N GLN A 95 -10.40 17.48 0.05
CA GLN A 95 -10.55 17.51 -1.41
C GLN A 95 -10.47 18.94 -1.95
N ASP A 96 -11.13 19.90 -1.29
CA ASP A 96 -11.07 21.32 -1.67
C ASP A 96 -9.62 21.84 -1.60
N LEU A 97 -8.88 21.50 -0.55
CA LEU A 97 -7.47 21.88 -0.40
C LEU A 97 -6.58 21.23 -1.45
N TRP A 98 -6.77 19.93 -1.72
CA TRP A 98 -6.01 19.20 -2.73
C TRP A 98 -6.24 19.78 -4.12
N MET A 99 -7.51 19.86 -4.57
CA MET A 99 -7.87 20.32 -5.91
C MET A 99 -7.51 21.79 -6.15
N LYS A 100 -7.54 22.63 -5.12
CA LYS A 100 -7.08 24.01 -5.22
C LYS A 100 -5.59 24.13 -5.57
N ASN A 101 -4.76 23.22 -5.08
CA ASN A 101 -3.31 23.22 -5.31
C ASN A 101 -2.90 22.32 -6.49
N ASN A 102 -3.71 21.30 -6.81
CA ASN A 102 -3.46 20.28 -7.82
C ASN A 102 -4.66 20.12 -8.77
N PRO A 103 -5.05 21.16 -9.54
CA PRO A 103 -6.31 21.17 -10.30
C PRO A 103 -6.39 20.08 -11.39
N ASP A 104 -5.24 19.65 -11.90
CA ASP A 104 -5.15 18.67 -12.99
C ASP A 104 -4.63 17.30 -12.54
N PHE A 105 -4.46 17.09 -11.23
CA PHE A 105 -3.89 15.86 -10.68
C PHE A 105 -4.72 15.35 -9.50
N ILE A 106 -5.41 14.23 -9.70
CA ILE A 106 -6.29 13.62 -8.68
C ILE A 106 -5.50 13.00 -7.51
N GLY A 107 -4.18 12.87 -7.62
CA GLY A 107 -3.34 12.32 -6.56
C GLY A 107 -2.99 10.85 -6.74
N TYR A 108 -2.66 10.20 -5.63
CA TYR A 108 -2.26 8.80 -5.57
C TYR A 108 -3.34 8.00 -4.81
N ASN A 109 -3.64 6.79 -5.29
CA ASN A 109 -4.52 5.84 -4.62
C ASN A 109 -3.73 4.64 -4.06
N CYS A 110 -4.45 3.70 -3.45
CA CYS A 110 -3.91 2.48 -2.86
C CYS A 110 -2.97 1.70 -3.80
N ARG A 111 -3.40 1.45 -5.04
CA ARG A 111 -2.65 0.64 -6.02
C ARG A 111 -1.38 1.33 -6.45
N ILE A 112 -1.44 2.62 -6.81
CA ILE A 112 -0.27 3.39 -7.25
C ILE A 112 0.74 3.51 -6.10
N THR A 113 0.27 3.81 -4.89
CA THR A 113 1.13 3.92 -3.70
C THR A 113 1.82 2.59 -3.40
N ALA A 114 1.06 1.49 -3.33
CA ALA A 114 1.64 0.18 -3.01
C ALA A 114 2.62 -0.30 -4.08
N PHE A 115 2.26 -0.15 -5.37
CA PHE A 115 3.14 -0.53 -6.47
C PHE A 115 4.39 0.32 -6.54
N GLY A 116 4.28 1.64 -6.39
CA GLY A 116 5.41 2.55 -6.46
C GLY A 116 6.51 2.20 -5.46
N LEU A 117 6.13 1.66 -4.29
CA LEU A 117 7.06 1.21 -3.25
C LEU A 117 7.56 -0.24 -3.46
N MET A 118 6.74 -1.11 -4.07
CA MET A 118 7.02 -2.54 -4.22
C MET A 118 7.55 -2.95 -5.61
N LYS A 119 7.56 -2.06 -6.60
CA LYS A 119 7.77 -2.39 -8.03
C LYS A 119 9.04 -3.20 -8.31
N ASP A 120 10.14 -2.94 -7.60
CA ASP A 120 11.42 -3.64 -7.80
C ASP A 120 11.44 -5.03 -7.14
N LEU A 121 10.48 -5.30 -6.25
CA LEU A 121 10.27 -6.59 -5.59
C LEU A 121 9.23 -7.46 -6.32
N ILE A 122 8.63 -6.95 -7.40
CA ILE A 122 7.62 -7.63 -8.20
C ILE A 122 8.17 -7.88 -9.60
N THR A 123 8.20 -9.14 -10.00
CA THR A 123 8.52 -9.53 -11.39
C THR A 123 7.25 -9.93 -12.12
N VAL A 124 7.10 -9.47 -13.37
CA VAL A 124 6.04 -9.87 -14.31
C VAL A 124 6.72 -10.31 -15.61
N GLN A 125 6.32 -11.46 -16.16
CA GLN A 125 6.95 -12.01 -17.38
C GLN A 125 6.16 -11.72 -18.65
N ASP A 126 4.83 -11.71 -18.56
CA ASP A 126 3.93 -11.45 -19.68
C ASP A 126 2.88 -10.42 -19.28
N THR A 127 2.92 -9.26 -19.93
CA THR A 127 1.96 -8.15 -19.73
C THR A 127 0.83 -8.16 -20.77
N GLY A 128 0.84 -9.08 -21.75
CA GLY A 128 -0.07 -9.04 -22.89
C GLY A 128 -1.54 -9.37 -22.57
N GLY A 129 -1.80 -9.98 -21.40
CA GLY A 129 -3.14 -10.38 -20.96
C GLY A 129 -3.83 -9.39 -20.01
N ARG A 130 -3.26 -8.21 -19.78
CA ARG A 130 -3.80 -7.18 -18.89
C ARG A 130 -5.12 -6.59 -19.41
N ASN A 131 -6.00 -6.23 -18.47
CA ASN A 131 -7.27 -5.56 -18.72
C ASN A 131 -7.43 -4.39 -17.75
N THR A 132 -7.44 -3.17 -18.30
CA THR A 132 -7.36 -1.91 -17.56
C THR A 132 -8.71 -1.22 -17.36
N GLU A 133 -9.83 -1.90 -17.68
CA GLU A 133 -11.17 -1.32 -17.60
C GLU A 133 -11.49 -0.73 -16.20
N TYR A 134 -11.06 -1.41 -15.12
CA TYR A 134 -11.21 -0.94 -13.74
C TYR A 134 -10.05 -0.07 -13.21
N LEU A 135 -9.11 0.29 -14.08
CA LEU A 135 -7.96 1.13 -13.75
C LEU A 135 -8.09 2.55 -14.31
N PHE A 136 -9.25 2.94 -14.85
CA PHE A 136 -9.41 4.23 -15.56
C PHE A 136 -9.00 5.47 -14.74
N LEU A 137 -9.25 5.51 -13.42
CA LEU A 137 -8.79 6.62 -12.57
C LEU A 137 -7.29 6.54 -12.32
N ASP A 138 -6.75 5.33 -12.14
CA ASP A 138 -5.32 5.09 -11.98
C ASP A 138 -4.58 5.58 -13.23
N GLU A 139 -5.04 5.19 -14.42
CA GLU A 139 -4.50 5.62 -15.69
C GLU A 139 -4.51 7.15 -15.83
N ALA A 140 -5.61 7.81 -15.44
CA ALA A 140 -5.70 9.26 -15.44
C ALA A 140 -4.67 9.92 -14.48
N ALA A 141 -4.45 9.34 -13.30
CA ALA A 141 -3.43 9.81 -12.35
C ALA A 141 -2.01 9.56 -12.86
N LEU A 142 -1.75 8.39 -13.44
CA LEU A 142 -0.46 8.01 -14.02
C LEU A 142 -0.08 8.94 -15.18
N ASP A 143 -1.05 9.31 -16.03
CA ASP A 143 -0.86 10.24 -17.13
C ASP A 143 -0.59 11.67 -16.63
N ALA A 144 -1.42 12.16 -15.71
CA ALA A 144 -1.29 13.53 -15.19
C ALA A 144 -0.01 13.75 -14.36
N GLY A 145 0.41 12.74 -13.59
CA GLY A 145 1.58 12.82 -12.72
C GLY A 145 2.89 12.32 -13.36
N GLU A 146 2.84 11.73 -14.55
CA GLU A 146 3.98 11.04 -15.19
C GLU A 146 4.68 10.06 -14.22
N LEU A 147 3.88 9.27 -13.49
CA LEU A 147 4.34 8.60 -12.27
C LEU A 147 5.25 7.39 -12.53
N PHE A 148 5.03 6.70 -13.65
CA PHE A 148 5.70 5.46 -14.04
C PHE A 148 6.23 5.55 -15.48
N THR A 149 7.35 4.87 -15.72
CA THR A 149 7.82 4.56 -17.07
C THR A 149 6.83 3.62 -17.77
N ALA A 150 6.94 3.49 -19.09
CA ALA A 150 6.09 2.57 -19.85
C ALA A 150 6.18 1.12 -19.34
N GLU A 151 7.38 0.63 -19.00
CA GLU A 151 7.57 -0.73 -18.48
C GLU A 151 6.93 -0.91 -17.09
N GLU A 152 7.12 0.06 -16.20
CA GLU A 152 6.50 0.05 -14.87
C GLU A 152 4.98 0.11 -14.96
N ARG A 153 4.42 0.90 -15.90
CA ARG A 153 2.97 0.96 -16.15
C ARG A 153 2.42 -0.38 -16.62
N GLU A 154 3.07 -1.06 -17.57
CA GLU A 154 2.60 -2.39 -18.00
C GLU A 154 2.63 -3.42 -16.87
N LYS A 155 3.64 -3.37 -15.99
CA LYS A 155 3.70 -4.21 -14.79
C LYS A 155 2.57 -3.87 -13.82
N PHE A 156 2.34 -2.59 -13.54
CA PHE A 156 1.25 -2.09 -12.70
C PHE A 156 -0.11 -2.60 -13.21
N GLU A 157 -0.41 -2.35 -14.49
CA GLU A 157 -1.65 -2.77 -15.15
C GLU A 157 -1.85 -4.29 -15.10
N THR A 158 -0.76 -5.06 -15.15
CA THR A 158 -0.82 -6.53 -15.05
C THR A 158 -1.07 -7.00 -13.62
N VAL A 159 -0.41 -6.40 -12.62
CA VAL A 159 -0.59 -6.78 -11.21
C VAL A 159 -2.03 -6.51 -10.75
N PHE A 160 -2.60 -5.36 -11.10
CA PHE A 160 -3.93 -4.92 -10.68
C PHE A 160 -5.02 -5.08 -11.74
N SER A 161 -4.75 -5.84 -12.80
CA SER A 161 -5.70 -6.10 -13.88
C SER A 161 -7.05 -6.55 -13.34
N GLU A 162 -8.11 -6.12 -14.02
CA GLU A 162 -9.39 -6.80 -13.91
C GLU A 162 -9.23 -8.24 -14.42
N ILE A 163 -9.79 -9.22 -13.69
CA ILE A 163 -9.74 -10.64 -14.06
C ILE A 163 -11.18 -11.11 -14.26
N LYS A 164 -11.58 -11.34 -15.51
CA LYS A 164 -12.93 -11.88 -15.81
C LYS A 164 -13.08 -13.27 -15.20
N THR A 165 -14.24 -13.53 -14.59
CA THR A 165 -14.58 -14.79 -13.91
C THR A 165 -16.04 -15.16 -14.17
N ASP A 166 -16.52 -16.27 -13.61
CA ASP A 166 -17.96 -16.60 -13.62
C ASP A 166 -18.64 -16.13 -12.35
N ALA A 167 -19.95 -15.88 -12.43
CA ALA A 167 -20.82 -15.72 -11.27
C ALA A 167 -20.65 -16.90 -10.29
N SER A 168 -20.30 -16.60 -9.05
CA SER A 168 -20.06 -17.59 -8.00
C SER A 168 -19.94 -16.93 -6.64
N THR A 169 -20.53 -17.55 -5.62
CA THR A 169 -20.35 -17.21 -4.20
C THR A 169 -19.21 -17.98 -3.54
N ASP A 170 -18.57 -18.93 -4.24
CA ASP A 170 -17.43 -19.69 -3.73
C ASP A 170 -16.12 -18.88 -3.82
N THR A 171 -15.70 -18.31 -2.68
CA THR A 171 -14.42 -17.58 -2.55
C THR A 171 -13.21 -18.43 -2.93
N LYS A 172 -13.22 -19.75 -2.69
CA LYS A 172 -12.09 -20.61 -3.07
C LYS A 172 -11.98 -20.74 -4.59
N LYS A 173 -13.11 -20.78 -5.30
CA LYS A 173 -13.13 -20.72 -6.77
C LYS A 173 -12.49 -19.42 -7.25
N GLN A 174 -12.86 -18.28 -6.66
CA GLN A 174 -12.33 -16.97 -7.06
C GLN A 174 -10.83 -16.81 -6.77
N ILE A 175 -10.35 -17.29 -5.62
CA ILE A 175 -8.90 -17.37 -5.31
C ILE A 175 -8.16 -18.18 -6.38
N GLY A 176 -8.76 -19.29 -6.85
CA GLY A 176 -8.20 -20.10 -7.94
C GLY A 176 -8.05 -19.33 -9.25
N VAL A 177 -9.09 -18.57 -9.64
CA VAL A 177 -9.08 -17.73 -10.84
C VAL A 177 -7.99 -16.66 -10.77
N GLN A 178 -7.89 -15.95 -9.65
CA GLN A 178 -6.86 -14.94 -9.44
C GLN A 178 -5.44 -15.53 -9.55
N ARG A 179 -5.20 -16.68 -8.88
CA ARG A 179 -3.88 -17.31 -8.87
C ARG A 179 -3.45 -17.79 -10.25
N GLU A 180 -4.35 -18.38 -11.01
CA GLU A 180 -4.06 -18.82 -12.37
C GLU A 180 -3.76 -17.63 -13.30
N TYR A 181 -4.42 -16.48 -13.10
CA TYR A 181 -4.10 -15.25 -13.83
C TYR A 181 -2.65 -14.80 -13.56
N TRP A 182 -2.28 -14.59 -12.30
CA TRP A 182 -0.91 -14.18 -11.95
C TRP A 182 0.15 -15.19 -12.37
N LYS A 183 -0.12 -16.48 -12.20
CA LYS A 183 0.77 -17.54 -12.65
C LYS A 183 0.98 -17.51 -14.17
N LYS A 184 -0.08 -17.26 -14.95
CA LYS A 184 0.02 -17.12 -16.42
C LYS A 184 0.84 -15.90 -16.83
N ALA A 185 0.66 -14.77 -16.14
CA ALA A 185 1.45 -13.56 -16.35
C ALA A 185 2.90 -13.65 -15.79
N GLY A 186 3.22 -14.73 -15.06
CA GLY A 186 4.51 -14.92 -14.42
C GLY A 186 4.79 -13.91 -13.30
N VAL A 187 3.74 -13.49 -12.58
CA VAL A 187 3.85 -12.61 -11.42
C VAL A 187 4.53 -13.37 -10.29
N THR A 188 5.63 -12.82 -9.78
CA THR A 188 6.38 -13.36 -8.64
C THR A 188 6.88 -12.23 -7.76
N PHE A 189 7.12 -12.54 -6.48
CA PHE A 189 7.53 -11.59 -5.45
C PHE A 189 8.89 -12.02 -4.89
N ASP A 190 9.74 -11.05 -4.51
CA ASP A 190 11.02 -11.34 -3.87
C ASP A 190 10.80 -11.99 -2.49
N GLY A 191 11.20 -13.26 -2.37
CA GLY A 191 11.05 -14.05 -1.15
C GLY A 191 12.05 -13.72 -0.04
N GLU A 192 13.09 -12.92 -0.33
CA GLU A 192 14.05 -12.46 0.68
C GLU A 192 13.64 -11.11 1.31
N SER A 193 12.70 -10.40 0.70
CA SER A 193 12.15 -9.16 1.26
C SER A 193 11.25 -9.43 2.47
N LYS A 194 11.26 -8.48 3.42
CA LYS A 194 10.27 -8.45 4.52
C LYS A 194 9.04 -7.63 4.17
N LEU A 195 9.01 -7.05 2.97
CA LEU A 195 7.87 -6.32 2.46
C LEU A 195 6.96 -7.25 1.67
N SER A 196 5.66 -7.06 1.84
CA SER A 196 4.65 -7.79 1.07
C SER A 196 3.60 -6.84 0.54
N LEU A 197 3.18 -7.10 -0.70
CA LEU A 197 2.00 -6.46 -1.27
C LEU A 197 0.77 -7.11 -0.66
N ILE A 198 -0.06 -6.33 0.02
CA ILE A 198 -1.39 -6.75 0.43
C ILE A 198 -2.37 -6.33 -0.65
N THR A 199 -3.21 -7.25 -1.12
CA THR A 199 -4.27 -6.94 -2.08
C THR A 199 -5.60 -7.52 -1.61
N VAL A 200 -6.62 -6.67 -1.52
CA VAL A 200 -8.00 -7.09 -1.26
C VAL A 200 -8.70 -7.24 -2.60
N TYR A 201 -9.13 -8.46 -2.91
CA TYR A 201 -9.90 -8.74 -4.12
C TYR A 201 -11.40 -8.72 -3.81
N LEU A 202 -12.12 -7.98 -4.63
CA LEU A 202 -13.58 -7.92 -4.64
C LEU A 202 -14.11 -8.67 -5.86
N HIS A 203 -15.24 -9.33 -5.71
CA HIS A 203 -15.97 -9.92 -6.81
C HIS A 203 -17.06 -8.94 -7.27
N SER A 204 -16.88 -8.35 -8.44
CA SER A 204 -17.87 -7.51 -9.10
C SER A 204 -18.84 -8.38 -9.87
N HIS A 205 -20.13 -8.26 -9.55
CA HIS A 205 -21.24 -8.91 -10.25
C HIS A 205 -22.16 -7.83 -10.83
N ILE A 206 -22.20 -7.71 -12.15
CA ILE A 206 -23.14 -6.81 -12.84
C ILE A 206 -24.36 -7.60 -13.32
N ASP A 207 -24.13 -8.74 -13.96
CA ASP A 207 -25.14 -9.74 -14.29
C ASP A 207 -24.52 -11.14 -14.42
N GLU A 208 -25.29 -12.15 -14.84
CA GLU A 208 -24.82 -13.55 -14.97
C GLU A 208 -23.62 -13.71 -15.94
N ASN A 209 -23.42 -12.80 -16.89
CA ASN A 209 -22.38 -12.85 -17.92
C ASN A 209 -21.24 -11.84 -17.67
N GLU A 210 -21.44 -10.87 -16.79
CA GLU A 210 -20.47 -9.83 -16.49
C GLU A 210 -20.00 -9.92 -15.03
N ASN A 211 -18.93 -10.70 -14.84
CA ASN A 211 -18.34 -10.99 -13.54
C ASN A 211 -16.83 -10.84 -13.58
N SER A 212 -16.28 -10.20 -12.56
CA SER A 212 -14.86 -9.90 -12.51
C SER A 212 -14.31 -9.91 -11.09
N LEU A 213 -13.03 -10.27 -10.96
CA LEU A 213 -12.24 -9.97 -9.78
C LEU A 213 -11.50 -8.67 -10.01
N ILE A 214 -11.61 -7.77 -9.04
CA ILE A 214 -10.93 -6.47 -9.05
C ILE A 214 -10.09 -6.34 -7.79
N ALA A 215 -8.88 -5.78 -7.92
CA ALA A 215 -8.12 -5.34 -6.76
C ALA A 215 -8.78 -4.07 -6.20
N GLY A 216 -9.67 -4.26 -5.22
CA GLY A 216 -10.44 -3.19 -4.60
C GLY A 216 -9.61 -2.36 -3.62
N HIS A 217 -8.53 -2.93 -3.08
CA HIS A 217 -7.56 -2.22 -2.25
C HIS A 217 -6.18 -2.84 -2.33
N ALA A 218 -5.17 -2.02 -2.07
CA ALA A 218 -3.78 -2.44 -1.97
C ALA A 218 -3.02 -1.65 -0.88
N GLY A 219 -2.07 -2.30 -0.24
CA GLY A 219 -1.16 -1.67 0.72
C GLY A 219 0.13 -2.45 0.87
N VAL A 220 1.06 -1.94 1.65
CA VAL A 220 2.36 -2.56 1.89
C VAL A 220 2.46 -2.99 3.34
N LEU A 221 2.67 -4.29 3.55
CA LEU A 221 2.98 -4.86 4.86
C LEU A 221 4.49 -4.94 5.03
N LEU A 222 5.00 -4.50 6.18
CA LEU A 222 6.35 -4.72 6.65
C LEU A 222 6.30 -5.56 7.93
N ASP A 223 6.97 -6.71 7.90
CA ASP A 223 7.12 -7.59 9.07
C ASP A 223 8.39 -7.25 9.85
N THR A 224 8.24 -6.69 11.06
CA THR A 224 9.39 -6.34 11.91
C THR A 224 9.93 -7.54 12.70
N GLY A 225 9.19 -8.64 12.74
CA GLY A 225 9.41 -9.81 13.60
C GLY A 225 8.71 -9.73 14.97
N ASN A 226 8.26 -8.55 15.41
CA ASN A 226 7.54 -8.35 16.67
C ASN A 226 6.10 -7.86 16.46
N GLU A 227 5.89 -7.06 15.41
CA GLU A 227 4.64 -6.45 14.98
C GLU A 227 4.66 -6.33 13.45
N ILE A 228 3.51 -6.01 12.85
CA ILE A 228 3.44 -5.64 11.44
C ILE A 228 3.10 -4.16 11.28
N LEU A 229 3.74 -3.52 10.30
CA LEU A 229 3.42 -2.18 9.86
C LEU A 229 2.67 -2.30 8.54
N PHE A 230 1.51 -1.68 8.44
CA PHE A 230 0.70 -1.62 7.23
C PHE A 230 0.62 -0.18 6.76
N PHE A 231 1.23 0.08 5.59
CA PHE A 231 1.19 1.37 4.94
C PHE A 231 0.17 1.37 3.81
N GLU A 232 -0.79 2.27 3.88
CA GLU A 232 -1.88 2.35 2.92
C GLU A 232 -2.30 3.77 2.57
N LYS A 233 -3.03 3.86 1.46
CA LYS A 233 -3.72 5.04 0.97
C LYS A 233 -5.11 4.60 0.50
N ILE A 234 -6.14 4.77 1.32
CA ILE A 234 -7.45 4.12 1.07
C ILE A 234 -8.08 4.57 -0.25
N SER A 235 -8.02 5.86 -0.55
CA SER A 235 -8.51 6.45 -1.81
C SER A 235 -7.65 7.64 -2.21
N PHE A 236 -7.93 8.28 -3.35
CA PHE A 236 -7.24 9.51 -3.76
C PHE A 236 -7.34 10.64 -2.74
N GLU A 237 -8.51 10.77 -2.10
CA GLU A 237 -8.82 11.85 -1.17
C GLU A 237 -8.35 11.56 0.25
N LEU A 238 -8.42 10.32 0.72
CA LEU A 238 -8.20 9.98 2.14
C LEU A 238 -6.73 10.01 2.55
N PRO A 239 -6.35 10.48 3.74
CA PRO A 239 -4.94 10.53 4.15
C PRO A 239 -4.20 9.20 4.10
N TYR A 240 -2.87 9.28 3.95
CA TYR A 240 -1.99 8.13 4.14
C TYR A 240 -2.09 7.64 5.59
N GLN A 241 -1.94 6.33 5.77
CA GLN A 241 -1.93 5.70 7.07
C GLN A 241 -0.76 4.74 7.19
N LEU A 242 -0.07 4.82 8.32
CA LEU A 242 0.84 3.80 8.80
C LEU A 242 0.22 3.20 10.06
N ILE A 243 -0.30 1.98 9.94
CA ILE A 243 -0.98 1.27 11.02
C ILE A 243 -0.05 0.20 11.56
N ARG A 244 0.06 0.09 12.87
CA ARG A 244 0.81 -0.95 13.56
C ARG A 244 -0.16 -1.94 14.16
N PHE A 245 -0.02 -3.21 13.79
CA PHE A 245 -0.81 -4.32 14.31
C PHE A 245 0.08 -5.32 15.03
N GLU A 246 -0.46 -6.04 16.00
CA GLU A 246 0.24 -7.14 16.68
C GLU A 246 0.60 -8.26 15.69
N ASP A 247 -0.34 -8.59 14.80
CA ASP A 247 -0.20 -9.68 13.86
C ASP A 247 -1.10 -9.52 12.61
N ARG A 248 -1.00 -10.50 11.71
CA ARG A 248 -1.76 -10.58 10.46
C ARG A 248 -3.24 -10.85 10.66
N ASP A 249 -3.66 -11.42 11.80
CA ASP A 249 -5.07 -11.66 12.09
C ASP A 249 -5.78 -10.32 12.34
N GLN A 250 -5.14 -9.39 13.03
CA GLN A 250 -5.64 -8.02 13.18
C GLN A 250 -5.73 -7.31 11.82
N LEU A 251 -4.68 -7.33 10.98
CA LEU A 251 -4.75 -6.74 9.64
C LEU A 251 -5.91 -7.31 8.82
N LYS A 252 -6.08 -8.63 8.84
CA LYS A 252 -7.20 -9.30 8.16
C LYS A 252 -8.54 -8.84 8.69
N GLU A 253 -8.71 -8.77 10.00
CA GLU A 253 -9.94 -8.28 10.62
C GLU A 253 -10.26 -6.85 10.18
N TYR A 254 -9.28 -5.95 10.22
CA TYR A 254 -9.44 -4.57 9.76
C TYR A 254 -9.90 -4.50 8.31
N LEU A 255 -9.18 -5.16 7.40
CA LEU A 255 -9.52 -5.14 5.97
C LEU A 255 -10.88 -5.78 5.69
N MET A 256 -11.23 -6.88 6.36
CA MET A 256 -12.57 -7.48 6.19
C MET A 256 -13.68 -6.56 6.70
N ARG A 257 -13.47 -5.82 7.80
CA ARG A 257 -14.45 -4.81 8.26
C ARG A 257 -14.65 -3.69 7.24
N CYS A 258 -13.61 -3.29 6.53
CA CYS A 258 -13.67 -2.25 5.50
C CYS A 258 -14.36 -2.72 4.21
N TYR A 259 -14.11 -3.96 3.79
CA TYR A 259 -14.43 -4.40 2.42
C TYR A 259 -15.49 -5.51 2.32
N ASP A 260 -15.78 -6.26 3.38
CA ASP A 260 -16.85 -7.28 3.39
C ASP A 260 -18.21 -6.64 3.70
N VAL A 261 -18.65 -5.78 2.78
CA VAL A 261 -19.86 -4.96 2.92
C VAL A 261 -20.99 -5.36 1.94
N ASP A 262 -20.73 -6.31 1.04
CA ASP A 262 -21.75 -6.83 0.14
C ASP A 262 -22.79 -7.64 0.91
N THR A 263 -24.06 -7.27 0.74
CA THR A 263 -25.21 -7.92 1.38
C THR A 263 -26.18 -8.55 0.38
N THR A 264 -25.86 -8.50 -0.92
CA THR A 264 -26.70 -9.05 -2.00
C THR A 264 -26.74 -10.59 -1.97
N GLY A 265 -25.64 -11.23 -1.57
CA GLY A 265 -25.47 -12.68 -1.60
C GLY A 265 -25.17 -13.24 -3.00
N GLU A 266 -24.88 -12.37 -3.97
CA GLU A 266 -24.59 -12.75 -5.35
C GLU A 266 -23.08 -12.92 -5.59
N CYS A 267 -22.25 -12.26 -4.79
CA CYS A 267 -20.80 -12.31 -4.90
C CYS A 267 -20.17 -13.29 -3.90
N ALA A 268 -18.97 -13.77 -4.25
CA ALA A 268 -18.09 -14.37 -3.26
C ALA A 268 -17.62 -13.31 -2.26
N SER A 269 -17.46 -13.69 -0.99
CA SER A 269 -16.84 -12.81 0.02
C SER A 269 -15.46 -12.36 -0.45
N PRO A 270 -15.06 -11.12 -0.13
CA PRO A 270 -13.72 -10.64 -0.39
C PRO A 270 -12.65 -11.58 0.15
N PHE A 271 -11.49 -11.57 -0.49
CA PHE A 271 -10.33 -12.30 0.00
C PHE A 271 -9.08 -11.44 -0.11
N ILE A 272 -8.15 -11.72 0.79
CA ILE A 272 -6.93 -10.93 0.97
C ILE A 272 -5.75 -11.80 0.60
N LEU A 273 -4.87 -11.27 -0.23
CA LEU A 273 -3.59 -11.88 -0.54
C LEU A 273 -2.46 -11.05 0.06
N GLU A 274 -1.53 -11.73 0.73
CA GLU A 274 -0.18 -11.24 1.03
C GLU A 274 0.76 -11.86 -0.01
N ASN A 275 1.24 -11.03 -0.94
CA ASN A 275 1.86 -11.48 -2.18
C ASN A 275 0.93 -12.49 -2.87
N ASP A 276 1.40 -13.70 -3.19
CA ASP A 276 0.63 -14.76 -3.85
C ASP A 276 -0.11 -15.72 -2.89
N ARG A 277 -0.10 -15.41 -1.58
CA ARG A 277 -0.66 -16.27 -0.53
C ARG A 277 -1.90 -15.66 0.09
N VAL A 278 -2.87 -16.50 0.42
CA VAL A 278 -4.07 -16.04 1.13
C VAL A 278 -3.70 -15.74 2.57
N LEU A 279 -4.11 -14.56 3.05
CA LEU A 279 -4.00 -14.12 4.44
C LEU A 279 -5.10 -14.73 5.30
#